data_AF-A0A9E4UNL0-F1
#
_entry.id   AF-A0A9E4UNL0-F1
#
_cell.length_a   1.000
_cell.length_b   1.000
_cell.length_c   1.000
_cell.angle_alpha   90.00
_cell.angle_beta   90.00
_cell.angle_gamma   90.00
#
_symmetry.space_group_name_H-M   'P 1'
#
loop_
_entity.id
_entity.type
_entity.pdbx_description
1 polymer ?
#
loop_
_entity_poly.entity_id
_entity_poly.type
_entity_poly.pdbx_seq_one_letter_code
_entity_poly.pdbx_strand_id
1 'polypeptide(L)' 'MSRIQSLLAAPAGRCASWLQDFISAGAQTVVIRFGGPDQTGQLERCARDVLPLVHDA' A
#
# COMPACT_ATOMS: atom_id res chain seq x y z
N MET A 1 -16.07 -18.57 4.78
CA MET A 1 -14.66 -18.11 4.88
C MET A 1 -14.64 -16.59 4.79
N SER A 2 -14.29 -15.89 5.86
CA SER A 2 -14.04 -14.44 5.80
C SER A 2 -12.69 -14.20 5.15
N ARG A 3 -12.65 -13.52 4.00
CA ARG A 3 -11.41 -12.94 3.47
C ARG A 3 -11.12 -11.68 4.31
N ILE A 4 -10.17 -11.77 5.23
CA ILE A 4 -9.73 -10.61 6.01
C ILE A 4 -8.94 -9.71 5.05
N GLN A 5 -9.44 -8.49 4.85
CA GLN A 5 -8.71 -7.45 4.12
C GLN A 5 -8.44 -6.30 5.08
N SER A 6 -7.18 -5.88 5.13
CA SER A 6 -6.82 -4.65 5.81
C SER A 6 -6.98 -3.46 4.87
N LEU A 7 -7.49 -2.35 5.38
CA LEU A 7 -7.83 -1.14 4.62
C LEU A 7 -7.19 0.06 5.32
N LEU A 8 -6.52 0.91 4.56
CA LEU A 8 -6.00 2.19 5.03
C LEU A 8 -6.27 3.27 3.98
N ALA A 9 -6.79 4.41 4.44
CA ALA A 9 -6.87 5.64 3.68
C ALA A 9 -6.17 6.74 4.49
N ALA A 10 -4.99 7.15 4.04
CA ALA A 10 -4.13 8.08 4.76
C ALA A 10 -3.23 8.85 3.78
N PRO A 11 -2.54 9.92 4.24
CA PRO A 11 -1.49 10.57 3.45
C PRO A 11 -0.36 9.60 3.06
N ALA A 12 0.34 9.91 1.98
CA ALA A 12 1.29 8.99 1.33
C ALA A 12 2.35 8.40 2.29
N GLY A 13 2.97 9.24 3.14
CA GLY A 13 3.97 8.77 4.10
C GLY A 13 3.44 7.75 5.11
N ARG A 14 2.17 7.89 5.53
CA ARG A 14 1.52 6.92 6.43
C ARG A 14 1.13 5.63 5.70
N CYS A 15 0.78 5.71 4.42
CA CYS A 15 0.61 4.52 3.59
C CYS A 15 1.93 3.78 3.40
N ALA A 16 3.04 4.49 3.17
CA ALA A 16 4.36 3.91 3.02
C ALA A 16 4.83 3.21 4.31
N SER A 17 4.72 3.88 5.47
CA SER A 17 5.07 3.25 6.75
C SER A 17 4.24 1.99 7.01
N TRP A 18 2.96 2.01 6.65
CA TRP A 18 2.08 0.86 6.80
C TRP A 18 2.45 -0.31 5.88
N LEU A 19 2.89 -0.05 4.65
CA LEU A 19 3.44 -1.08 3.77
C LEU A 19 4.76 -1.64 4.31
N GLN A 20 5.61 -0.77 4.87
CA GLN A 20 6.88 -1.16 5.48
C GLN A 20 6.65 -2.15 6.63
N ASP A 21 5.61 -1.97 7.46
CA ASP A 21 5.30 -2.88 8.56
C ASP A 21 5.07 -4.33 8.07
N PHE A 22 4.40 -4.51 6.91
CA PHE A 22 4.23 -5.84 6.32
C PHE A 22 5.54 -6.43 5.82
N ILE A 23 6.38 -5.61 5.18
CA ILE A 23 7.69 -6.03 4.67
C ILE A 23 8.60 -6.43 5.83
N SER A 24 8.66 -5.61 6.89
CA SER A 24 9.40 -5.91 8.12
C SER A 24 8.88 -7.16 8.84
N ALA A 25 7.60 -7.51 8.67
CA ALA A 25 7.03 -8.78 9.15
C ALA A 25 7.36 -9.99 8.25
N GLY A 26 8.10 -9.80 7.15
CA GLY A 26 8.55 -10.85 6.24
C GLY A 26 7.69 -11.02 4.99
N ALA A 27 6.78 -10.10 4.68
CA ALA A 27 6.02 -10.15 3.44
C ALA A 27 6.95 -9.88 2.23
N GLN A 28 7.11 -10.88 1.38
CA GLN A 28 7.91 -10.77 0.15
C GLN A 28 7.13 -10.17 -1.02
N THR A 29 5.79 -10.30 -0.99
CA THR A 29 4.90 -9.82 -2.04
C THR A 29 3.69 -9.15 -1.40
N VAL A 30 3.46 -7.89 -1.75
CA VAL A 30 2.29 -7.11 -1.29
C VAL A 30 1.40 -6.80 -2.48
N VAL A 31 0.13 -7.19 -2.40
CA VAL A 31 -0.89 -6.86 -3.41
C VAL A 31 -1.73 -5.70 -2.90
N ILE A 32 -1.70 -4.57 -3.59
CA ILE A 32 -2.46 -3.36 -3.24
C ILE A 32 -3.75 -3.33 -4.05
N ARG A 33 -4.90 -3.24 -3.37
CA ARG A 33 -6.21 -3.05 -3.99
C ARG A 33 -6.72 -1.64 -3.75
N PHE A 34 -6.91 -0.88 -4.83
CA PHE A 34 -7.51 0.45 -4.76
C PHE A 34 -9.04 0.37 -4.68
N GLY A 35 -9.62 1.07 -3.70
CA GLY A 35 -11.05 1.00 -3.40
C GLY A 35 -11.91 2.12 -4.01
N GLY A 36 -11.29 3.10 -4.68
CA GLY A 36 -12.00 4.23 -5.28
C GLY A 36 -12.46 3.96 -6.72
N PRO A 37 -13.32 4.83 -7.27
CA PRO A 37 -13.79 4.72 -8.65
C PRO A 37 -12.69 5.01 -9.68
N ASP A 38 -11.79 5.94 -9.35
CA ASP A 38 -10.60 6.28 -10.16
C ASP A 38 -9.43 5.36 -9.80
N GLN A 39 -9.47 4.11 -10.29
CA GLN A 39 -8.42 3.13 -10.00
C GLN A 39 -7.08 3.51 -10.65
N THR A 40 -7.11 4.01 -11.88
CA THR A 40 -5.89 4.40 -12.62
C THR A 40 -5.19 5.55 -11.92
N GLY A 41 -5.89 6.62 -11.55
CA GLY A 41 -5.27 7.72 -10.84
C GLY A 41 -4.83 7.32 -9.43
N GLN A 42 -5.51 6.39 -8.76
CA GLN A 42 -5.03 5.84 -7.49
C GLN A 42 -3.72 5.05 -7.65
N LEU A 43 -3.59 4.25 -8.72
CA LEU A 43 -2.35 3.56 -9.05
C LEU A 43 -1.22 4.54 -9.32
N GLU A 44 -1.45 5.54 -10.18
CA GLU A 44 -0.44 6.56 -10.51
C GLU A 44 0.03 7.33 -9.28
N ARG A 45 -0.91 7.76 -8.41
CA ARG A 45 -0.58 8.42 -7.15
C ARG A 45 0.21 7.51 -6.21
N CYS A 46 -0.18 6.24 -6.09
CA CYS A 46 0.54 5.27 -5.26
C CYS A 46 1.98 5.06 -5.78
N ALA A 47 2.14 4.86 -7.08
CA ALA A 47 3.44 4.63 -7.70
C ALA A 47 4.37 5.84 -7.58
N ARG A 48 3.83 7.06 -7.66
CA ARG A 48 4.60 8.29 -7.55
C ARG A 48 4.90 8.71 -6.11
N ASP A 49 3.91 8.61 -5.23
CA ASP A 49 3.96 9.26 -3.91
C ASP A 49 4.20 8.29 -2.76
N VAL A 50 3.91 6.98 -2.93
CA VAL A 50 3.98 5.96 -1.86
C VAL A 50 5.12 4.98 -2.09
N LEU A 51 5.14 4.29 -3.23
CA LEU A 51 6.13 3.22 -3.48
C LEU A 51 7.60 3.68 -3.35
N PRO A 52 8.00 4.91 -3.75
CA PRO A 52 9.39 5.34 -3.59
C PRO A 52 9.82 5.53 -2.13
N LEU A 53 8.87 5.63 -1.20
CA LEU A 53 9.12 5.77 0.23
C LEU A 53 9.19 4.42 0.95
N VAL A 54 8.92 3.32 0.24
CA VAL A 54 9.04 1.96 0.76
C VAL A 54 10.43 1.46 0.41
N HIS A 55 11.15 0.94 1.40
CA HIS A 55 12.52 0.49 1.25
C HIS A 55 12.61 -1.02 1.46
N ASP A 56 13.45 -1.69 0.66
CA ASP A 56 13.87 -3.05 0.99
C ASP A 56 14.64 -3.01 2.32
N ALA A 57 14.37 -4.00 3.17
CA ALA A 57 15.05 -4.18 4.45
C ALA A 57 16.48 -4.72 4.26
#